data_AF-A0A6P1YH30-F1
#
_entry.id   AF-A0A6P1YH30-F1
#
_cell.length_a   1.000
_cell.length_b   1.000
_cell.length_c   1.000
_cell.angle_alpha   90.00
_cell.angle_beta   90.00
_cell.angle_gamma   90.00
#
_symmetry.space_group_name_H-M   'P 1'
#
loop_
_entity.id
_entity.type
_entity.pdbx_description
1 polymer ?
#
loop_
_entity_poly.entity_id
_entity_poly.type
_entity_poly.pdbx_seq_one_letter_code
_entity_poly.pdbx_strand_id
1 'polypeptide(L)'
;MDIRNCSRCGRIYAYDGINKLCPKCRKEEEEEFKRVKEYIYDHPDANIQMVSEETGVPVKKILRYLREGKLELKTENNLLLACERCGKPIKTGRFCDKCIVELKRELKSAVAKKDNIRRNKEKDKMYIAERYKK
;
A
#
# COMPACT_ATOMS: atom_id res chain seq x y z
N MET A 1 10.47 26.97 9.85
CA MET A 1 9.20 26.44 10.40
C MET A 1 8.18 26.57 9.29
N ASP A 2 7.90 25.48 8.58
CA ASP A 2 6.98 25.52 7.45
C ASP A 2 5.54 25.54 7.96
N ILE A 3 4.79 26.55 7.57
CA ILE A 3 3.38 26.70 7.94
C ILE A 3 2.54 26.38 6.70
N ARG A 4 1.57 25.47 6.84
CA ARG A 4 0.71 25.03 5.74
C ARG A 4 -0.75 24.98 6.16
N ASN A 5 -1.64 24.99 5.17
CA ASN A 5 -3.07 24.78 5.38
C ASN A 5 -3.41 23.28 5.34
N CYS A 6 -4.22 22.84 6.29
CA CYS A 6 -4.70 21.46 6.33
C CYS A 6 -5.63 21.18 5.14
N SER A 7 -5.37 20.11 4.40
CA SER A 7 -6.20 19.72 3.25
C SER A 7 -7.62 19.27 3.62
N ARG A 8 -7.88 18.94 4.90
CA ARG A 8 -9.18 18.47 5.39
C ARG A 8 -10.03 19.58 6.01
N CYS A 9 -9.44 20.42 6.87
CA CYS A 9 -10.19 21.42 7.64
C CYS A 9 -9.79 22.87 7.34
N GLY A 10 -8.81 23.10 6.45
CA GLY A 10 -8.33 24.44 6.08
C GLY A 10 -7.52 25.17 7.15
N ARG A 11 -7.40 24.62 8.38
CA ARG A 11 -6.64 25.25 9.47
C ARG A 11 -5.16 25.32 9.15
N ILE A 12 -4.56 26.44 9.54
CA ILE A 12 -3.11 26.68 9.49
C ILE A 12 -2.43 25.84 10.57
N TYR A 13 -1.37 25.12 10.23
CA TYR A 13 -0.57 24.33 11.19
C TYR A 13 0.91 24.31 10.78
N ALA A 14 1.78 24.04 11.76
CA ALA A 14 3.19 23.78 11.51
C ALA A 14 3.36 22.40 10.88
N TYR A 15 3.90 22.36 9.66
CA TYR A 15 4.10 21.15 8.88
C TYR A 15 5.28 20.35 9.44
N ASP A 16 5.01 19.09 9.78
CA ASP A 16 5.93 18.13 10.39
C ASP A 16 6.69 17.28 9.37
N GLY A 17 6.53 17.55 8.06
CA GLY A 17 7.24 16.83 6.99
C GLY A 17 6.52 15.58 6.47
N ILE A 18 5.57 15.03 7.24
CA ILE A 18 5.00 13.70 7.00
C ILE A 18 3.68 13.75 6.23
N ASN A 19 2.69 14.52 6.72
CA ASN A 19 1.33 14.52 6.19
C ASN A 19 0.80 15.94 5.93
N LYS A 20 -0.05 16.09 4.90
CA LYS A 20 -0.71 17.38 4.56
C LYS A 20 -1.89 17.73 5.50
N LEU A 21 -1.99 17.07 6.65
CA LEU A 21 -3.09 17.16 7.59
C LEU A 21 -2.60 17.72 8.92
N CYS A 22 -3.40 18.58 9.54
CA CYS A 22 -3.08 19.10 10.85
C CYS A 22 -3.15 17.99 11.93
N PRO A 23 -2.47 18.19 13.08
CA PRO A 23 -2.43 17.19 14.16
C PRO A 23 -3.83 16.75 14.65
N LYS A 24 -4.80 17.66 14.65
CA LYS A 24 -6.18 17.35 15.05
C LYS A 24 -6.85 16.40 14.05
N CYS A 25 -6.80 16.73 12.76
CA CYS A 25 -7.38 15.88 11.72
C CYS A 25 -6.71 14.51 11.62
N ARG A 26 -5.41 14.44 11.94
CA ARG A 26 -4.66 13.18 12.01
C ARG A 26 -5.17 12.30 13.15
N LYS A 27 -5.39 12.87 14.34
CA LYS A 27 -5.98 12.15 15.48
C LYS A 27 -7.40 11.66 15.17
N GLU A 28 -8.23 12.50 14.56
CA GLU A 28 -9.58 12.10 14.13
C GLU A 28 -9.55 10.93 13.15
N GLU A 29 -8.62 10.91 12.17
CA GLU A 29 -8.46 9.77 11.26
C GLU A 29 -8.00 8.49 11.98
N GLU A 30 -7.17 8.62 13.01
CA GLU A 30 -6.69 7.51 13.82
C GLU A 30 -7.83 6.93 14.70
N GLU A 31 -8.66 7.79 15.28
CA GLU A 31 -9.87 7.41 16.02
C GLU A 31 -10.92 6.74 15.13
N GLU A 32 -11.18 7.30 13.93
CA GLU A 32 -12.03 6.67 12.91
C GLU A 32 -11.51 5.28 12.54
N PHE A 33 -10.21 5.15 12.30
CA PHE A 33 -9.59 3.85 11.97
C PHE A 33 -9.73 2.85 13.13
N LYS A 34 -9.52 3.30 14.36
CA LYS A 34 -9.64 2.44 15.55
C LYS A 34 -11.07 1.91 15.70
N ARG A 35 -12.08 2.77 15.54
CA ARG A 35 -13.51 2.36 15.57
C ARG A 35 -13.82 1.33 14.50
N VAL A 36 -13.37 1.55 13.27
CA VAL A 36 -13.56 0.59 12.16
C VAL A 36 -12.88 -0.74 12.48
N LYS A 37 -11.68 -0.72 13.04
CA LYS A 37 -10.94 -1.93 13.41
C LYS A 37 -11.65 -2.72 14.51
N GLU A 38 -12.11 -2.05 15.56
CA GLU A 38 -12.86 -2.68 16.66
C GLU A 38 -14.15 -3.30 16.13
N TYR A 39 -14.92 -2.58 15.32
CA TYR A 39 -16.15 -3.11 14.74
C TYR A 39 -15.94 -4.34 13.84
N ILE A 40 -14.88 -4.34 13.02
CA ILE A 40 -14.53 -5.51 12.20
C ILE A 40 -14.07 -6.70 13.05
N TYR A 41 -13.42 -6.43 14.18
CA TYR A 41 -12.99 -7.47 15.11
C TYR A 41 -14.18 -8.16 15.79
N ASP A 42 -15.16 -7.36 16.23
CA ASP A 42 -16.39 -7.87 16.88
C ASP A 42 -17.34 -8.51 15.86
N HIS A 43 -17.33 -8.03 14.61
CA HIS A 43 -18.18 -8.53 13.52
C HIS A 43 -17.34 -8.96 12.30
N PRO A 44 -16.75 -10.16 12.32
CA PRO A 44 -15.89 -10.66 11.24
C PRO A 44 -16.60 -10.84 9.90
N ASP A 45 -17.93 -11.02 9.93
CA ASP A 45 -18.80 -11.21 8.76
C ASP A 45 -19.46 -9.90 8.27
N ALA A 46 -19.12 -8.75 8.88
CA ALA A 46 -19.73 -7.47 8.55
C ALA A 46 -19.46 -7.06 7.09
N ASN A 47 -20.50 -6.58 6.43
CA ASN A 47 -20.40 -5.97 5.10
C ASN A 47 -19.80 -4.56 5.22
N ILE A 48 -18.97 -4.16 4.27
CA ILE A 48 -18.37 -2.81 4.20
C ILE A 48 -19.43 -1.71 4.31
N GLN A 49 -20.63 -1.92 3.76
CA GLN A 49 -21.75 -0.98 3.90
C GLN A 49 -22.20 -0.82 5.35
N MET A 50 -22.44 -1.94 6.05
CA MET A 50 -22.78 -1.93 7.48
C MET A 50 -21.67 -1.30 8.33
N VAL A 51 -20.40 -1.65 8.06
CA VAL A 51 -19.26 -1.02 8.73
C VAL A 51 -19.28 0.50 8.53
N SER A 52 -19.59 0.97 7.31
CA SER A 52 -19.67 2.39 6.99
C SER A 52 -20.80 3.10 7.73
N GLU A 53 -21.97 2.45 7.85
CA GLU A 53 -23.13 2.99 8.56
C GLU A 53 -22.89 3.06 10.06
N GLU A 54 -22.37 1.98 10.66
CA GLU A 54 -22.16 1.92 12.11
C GLU A 54 -21.00 2.82 12.58
N THR A 55 -19.89 2.81 11.85
CA THR A 55 -18.70 3.58 12.24
C THR A 55 -18.81 5.06 11.85
N GLY A 56 -19.75 5.39 10.94
CA GLY A 56 -19.89 6.71 10.32
C GLY A 56 -18.71 7.08 9.40
N VAL A 57 -17.82 6.13 9.10
CA VAL A 57 -16.68 6.34 8.20
C VAL A 57 -17.10 6.03 6.78
N PRO A 58 -16.84 6.90 5.78
CA PRO A 58 -17.25 6.65 4.41
C PRO A 58 -16.61 5.38 3.82
N VAL A 59 -17.41 4.59 3.09
CA VAL A 59 -16.98 3.38 2.35
C VAL A 59 -15.63 3.56 1.63
N LYS A 60 -15.41 4.71 0.97
CA LYS A 60 -14.16 4.99 0.26
C LYS A 60 -12.92 4.95 1.17
N LYS A 61 -13.02 5.43 2.41
CA LYS A 61 -11.93 5.37 3.40
C LYS A 61 -11.72 3.93 3.88
N ILE A 62 -12.79 3.20 4.15
CA ILE A 62 -12.72 1.79 4.57
C ILE A 62 -12.04 0.93 3.50
N LEU A 63 -12.43 1.12 2.23
CA LEU A 63 -11.78 0.48 1.08
C LEU A 63 -10.29 0.83 0.98
N ARG A 64 -9.90 2.08 1.30
CA ARG A 64 -8.49 2.48 1.34
C ARG A 64 -7.73 1.71 2.42
N TYR A 65 -8.30 1.55 3.62
CA TYR A 65 -7.67 0.79 4.70
C TYR A 65 -7.49 -0.70 4.36
N LEU A 66 -8.47 -1.31 3.69
CA LEU A 66 -8.38 -2.68 3.16
C LEU A 66 -7.30 -2.80 2.07
N ARG A 67 -7.22 -1.82 1.18
CA ARG A 67 -6.22 -1.77 0.10
C ARG A 67 -4.80 -1.57 0.63
N GLU A 68 -4.65 -0.82 1.72
CA GLU A 68 -3.38 -0.65 2.43
C GLU A 68 -2.96 -1.90 3.21
N GLY A 69 -3.83 -2.92 3.32
CA GLY A 69 -3.55 -4.14 4.09
C GLY A 69 -3.55 -3.92 5.60
N LYS A 70 -4.13 -2.81 6.09
CA LYS A 70 -4.23 -2.51 7.52
C LYS A 70 -5.42 -3.19 8.21
N LEU A 71 -6.33 -3.75 7.42
CA LEU A 71 -7.54 -4.45 7.87
C LEU A 71 -7.72 -5.72 7.03
N GLU A 72 -8.21 -6.78 7.68
CA GLU A 72 -8.56 -8.05 7.04
C GLU A 72 -10.03 -8.36 7.34
N LEU A 73 -10.85 -8.51 6.30
CA LEU A 73 -12.23 -8.98 6.41
C LEU A 73 -12.27 -10.47 6.08
N LYS A 74 -12.97 -11.26 6.89
CA LYS A 74 -13.14 -12.71 6.64
C LYS A 74 -14.20 -13.02 5.58
N THR A 75 -15.10 -12.08 5.28
CA THR A 75 -16.19 -12.26 4.33
C THR A 75 -15.71 -12.65 2.94
N GLU A 76 -16.23 -13.77 2.44
CA GLU A 76 -15.87 -14.38 1.16
C GLU A 76 -16.40 -13.62 -0.06
N ASN A 77 -17.39 -12.73 0.15
CA ASN A 77 -18.15 -12.04 -0.89
C ASN A 77 -17.88 -10.53 -0.99
N ASN A 78 -16.65 -10.09 -0.77
CA ASN A 78 -16.27 -8.69 -1.02
C ASN A 78 -16.11 -8.42 -2.53
N LEU A 79 -17.23 -8.27 -3.26
CA LEU A 79 -17.26 -7.83 -4.67
C LEU A 79 -16.70 -6.39 -4.89
N LEU A 80 -16.39 -5.68 -3.81
CA LEU A 80 -15.96 -4.28 -3.83
C LEU A 80 -14.47 -4.08 -4.07
N LEU A 81 -13.64 -5.11 -3.88
CA LEU A 81 -12.20 -5.04 -4.07
C LEU A 81 -11.82 -5.88 -5.29
N ALA A 82 -11.24 -5.24 -6.31
CA ALA A 82 -10.75 -5.90 -7.52
C ALA A 82 -9.24 -5.77 -7.64
N CYS A 83 -8.59 -6.82 -8.13
CA CYS A 83 -7.16 -6.82 -8.43
C CYS A 83 -6.83 -5.78 -9.51
N GLU A 84 -5.91 -4.86 -9.25
CA GLU A 84 -5.53 -3.82 -10.21
C GLU A 84 -4.85 -4.38 -11.48
N ARG A 85 -4.29 -5.60 -11.41
CA ARG A 85 -3.62 -6.26 -12.55
C ARG A 85 -4.57 -7.12 -13.40
N CYS A 86 -5.54 -7.80 -12.80
CA CYS A 86 -6.36 -8.79 -13.52
C CYS A 86 -7.87 -8.65 -13.30
N GLY A 87 -8.34 -7.67 -12.52
CA GLY A 87 -9.76 -7.39 -12.29
C GLY A 87 -10.51 -8.40 -11.42
N LYS A 88 -9.87 -9.50 -10.98
CA LYS A 88 -10.53 -10.51 -10.13
C LYS A 88 -10.92 -9.93 -8.78
N PRO A 89 -12.06 -10.34 -8.19
CA PRO A 89 -12.42 -9.95 -6.84
C PRO A 89 -11.36 -10.48 -5.86
N ILE A 90 -10.94 -9.63 -4.92
CA ILE A 90 -9.94 -9.94 -3.90
C ILE A 90 -10.51 -9.70 -2.50
N LYS A 91 -10.10 -10.53 -1.54
CA LYS A 91 -10.53 -10.38 -0.14
C LYS A 91 -9.82 -9.20 0.54
N THR A 92 -8.51 -9.09 0.33
CA THR A 92 -7.64 -8.05 0.93
C THR A 92 -6.51 -7.64 -0.03
N GLY A 93 -5.96 -6.44 0.16
CA GLY A 93 -4.79 -5.95 -0.59
C GLY A 93 -5.09 -5.29 -1.94
N ARG A 94 -4.04 -5.07 -2.76
CA ARG A 94 -4.14 -4.46 -4.11
C ARG A 94 -4.16 -5.49 -5.25
N PHE A 95 -3.56 -6.64 -5.02
CA PHE A 95 -3.36 -7.67 -6.04
C PHE A 95 -3.84 -9.00 -5.49
N CYS A 96 -4.38 -9.86 -6.36
CA CYS A 96 -4.71 -11.22 -5.97
C CYS A 96 -3.42 -12.04 -5.75
N ASP A 97 -3.51 -13.14 -4.99
CA ASP A 97 -2.36 -13.99 -4.67
C ASP A 97 -1.58 -14.44 -5.91
N LYS A 98 -2.31 -14.75 -6.99
CA LYS A 98 -1.70 -15.11 -8.28
C LYS A 98 -0.83 -14.00 -8.84
N CYS A 99 -1.34 -12.76 -8.86
CA CYS A 99 -0.60 -11.60 -9.35
C CYS A 99 0.58 -11.24 -8.42
N ILE A 100 0.45 -11.45 -7.11
CA ILE A 100 1.55 -11.25 -6.16
C ILE A 100 2.68 -12.26 -6.43
N VAL A 101 2.34 -13.53 -6.67
CA VAL A 101 3.33 -14.57 -6.97
C VAL A 101 4.05 -14.28 -8.29
N GLU A 102 3.31 -13.88 -9.33
CA GLU A 102 3.91 -13.47 -10.61
C GLU A 102 4.84 -12.27 -10.45
N LEU A 103 4.39 -11.22 -9.75
CA LEU A 103 5.19 -10.01 -9.53
C LEU A 103 6.47 -10.32 -8.74
N LYS A 104 6.40 -11.20 -7.73
CA LYS A 104 7.58 -11.69 -6.99
C LYS A 104 8.56 -12.43 -7.91
N ARG A 105 8.08 -13.22 -8.86
CA ARG A 105 8.93 -13.92 -9.85
C ARG A 105 9.58 -12.94 -10.83
N GLU A 106 8.81 -11.98 -11.36
CA GLU A 106 9.31 -10.93 -12.24
C GLU A 106 10.39 -10.09 -11.54
N LEU A 107 10.17 -9.66 -10.30
CA LEU A 107 11.16 -8.90 -9.55
C LEU A 107 12.45 -9.70 -9.29
N LYS A 108 12.33 -10.96 -8.85
CA LYS A 108 13.50 -11.84 -8.63
C LYS A 108 14.32 -12.03 -9.91
N SER A 109 13.66 -12.27 -11.04
CA SER A 109 14.33 -12.45 -12.33
C SER A 109 14.99 -11.16 -12.84
N ALA A 110 14.40 -10.00 -12.61
CA ALA A 110 15.00 -8.70 -12.94
C ALA A 110 16.27 -8.42 -12.12
N VAL A 111 16.24 -8.71 -10.81
CA VAL A 111 17.42 -8.55 -9.94
C VAL A 111 18.54 -9.52 -10.36
N ALA A 112 18.22 -10.79 -10.58
CA ALA A 112 19.19 -11.80 -11.00
C ALA A 112 19.84 -11.47 -12.37
N LYS A 113 19.08 -10.93 -13.32
CA LYS A 113 19.65 -10.44 -14.60
C LYS A 113 20.60 -9.26 -14.38
N LYS A 114 20.28 -8.34 -13.47
CA LYS A 114 21.10 -7.17 -13.18
C LYS A 114 22.45 -7.53 -12.54
N ASP A 115 22.47 -8.54 -11.65
CA ASP A 115 23.72 -9.05 -11.07
C ASP A 115 24.59 -9.76 -12.10
N ASN A 116 24.00 -10.54 -13.00
CA ASN A 116 24.75 -11.19 -14.07
C ASN A 116 25.34 -10.17 -15.06
N ILE A 117 24.59 -9.12 -15.42
CA ILE A 117 25.09 -8.03 -16.27
C ILE A 117 26.26 -7.29 -15.59
N ARG A 118 26.17 -7.00 -14.29
CA ARG A 118 27.26 -6.36 -13.53
C ARG A 118 28.52 -7.23 -13.51
N ARG A 119 28.38 -8.52 -13.20
CA ARG A 119 29.51 -9.46 -13.20
C ARG A 119 30.16 -9.61 -14.57
N ASN A 120 29.38 -9.63 -15.65
CA ASN A 120 29.92 -9.74 -17.00
C ASN A 120 30.69 -8.46 -17.39
N LYS A 121 30.17 -7.30 -17.02
CA LYS A 121 30.82 -5.99 -17.28
C LYS A 121 32.13 -5.80 -16.48
N GLU A 122 32.25 -6.40 -15.29
CA GLU A 122 33.50 -6.43 -14.51
C GLU A 122 34.55 -7.35 -15.14
N LYS A 123 34.13 -8.53 -15.63
CA LYS A 123 35.02 -9.44 -16.36
C LYS A 123 35.54 -8.81 -17.65
N ASP A 124 34.66 -8.21 -18.45
CA ASP A 124 35.05 -7.56 -19.71
C ASP A 124 36.07 -6.42 -19.49
N LYS A 125 35.99 -5.69 -18.37
CA LYS A 125 36.97 -4.64 -18.02
C LYS A 125 38.35 -5.20 -17.67
N MET A 126 38.44 -6.35 -17.01
CA MET A 126 39.72 -7.00 -16.71
C MET A 126 40.45 -7.45 -17.98
N TYR A 127 39.72 -8.06 -18.92
CA TYR A 127 40.29 -8.51 -20.20
C TYR A 127 40.80 -7.36 -21.08
N ILE A 128 40.15 -6.19 -21.04
CA ILE A 128 40.61 -5.01 -21.79
C ILE A 128 41.91 -4.46 -21.17
N ALA A 129 42.00 -4.37 -19.84
CA ALA A 129 43.18 -3.83 -19.16
C ALA A 129 44.46 -4.66 -19.37
N GLU A 130 44.34 -5.98 -19.49
CA GLU A 130 45.48 -6.88 -19.79
C GLU A 130 46.00 -6.71 -21.22
N ARG A 131 45.13 -6.34 -22.17
CA ARG A 131 45.50 -6.18 -23.58
C ARG A 131 46.35 -4.92 -23.85
N TYR A 132 46.28 -3.91 -22.99
CA TYR A 132 47.06 -2.66 -23.09
C TYR A 132 48.42 -2.70 -22.37
N LYS A 133 48.80 -3.84 -21.77
CA LYS A 133 50.10 -4.02 -21.09
C LYS A 133 51.19 -4.67 -21.96
N LYS A 134 50.96 -4.83 -23.26
CA LYS A 134 51.95 -5.22 -24.27
C LYS A 134 52.22 -4.04 -25.19
#